data_AF-A0A832T8H7-F1
#
_entry.id   AF-A0A832T8H7-F1
#
_cell.length_a   1.000
_cell.length_b   1.000
_cell.length_c   1.000
_cell.angle_alpha   90.00
_cell.angle_beta   90.00
_cell.angle_gamma   90.00
#
_symmetry.space_group_name_H-M   'P 1'
#
loop_
_entity.id
_entity.type
_entity.pdbx_description
1 polymer ?
#
loop_
_entity_poly.entity_id
_entity_poly.type
_entity_poly.pdbx_seq_one_letter_code
_entity_poly.pdbx_strand_id
1 'polypeptide(L)'
;MQQTAPQKQINQRQDSGLKDITEITASYPIHLEEVLEIMQDEKDTAGQNLSGYSIHYIQGDQVNVNGEAYHWMIGLKKGASKVFYYYESGESSLLSWSAWFPQDPIDLNLVMMPSCLISTEPSINSLVADQGNIKSIILEKTTYTVNIEKEGMISSVEYNALIRGPCPTITMSI
;
A
#
# COMPACT_ATOMS: atom_id res chain seq x y z
N MET A 1 -13.41 73.90 11.11
CA MET A 1 -12.52 73.44 10.02
C MET A 1 -12.31 71.94 10.25
N GLN A 2 -13.27 71.07 9.96
CA GLN A 2 -13.56 70.40 8.68
C GLN A 2 -12.33 69.86 7.92
N GLN A 3 -12.26 68.51 7.90
CA GLN A 3 -11.78 67.58 6.86
C GLN A 3 -10.25 67.61 6.55
N THR A 4 -9.53 66.49 6.35
CA THR A 4 -9.92 65.24 5.69
C THR A 4 -8.92 64.13 6.10
N ALA A 5 -9.41 62.95 6.51
CA ALA A 5 -8.61 61.72 6.52
C ALA A 5 -8.60 61.14 5.09
N PRO A 6 -7.47 60.69 4.54
CA PRO A 6 -7.47 60.06 3.22
C PRO A 6 -8.16 58.69 3.26
N GLN A 7 -9.04 58.53 2.28
CA GLN A 7 -9.97 57.44 2.08
C GLN A 7 -9.29 56.09 1.80
N LYS A 8 -9.96 55.05 2.31
CA LYS A 8 -10.02 53.68 1.78
C LYS A 8 -10.01 53.70 0.24
N GLN A 9 -8.98 53.13 -0.39
CA GLN A 9 -9.12 52.55 -1.71
C GLN A 9 -9.16 51.03 -1.56
N ILE A 10 -10.40 50.54 -1.56
CA ILE A 10 -10.73 49.15 -1.81
C ILE A 10 -10.44 48.93 -3.30
N ASN A 11 -9.26 48.42 -3.63
CA ASN A 11 -9.03 47.80 -4.93
C ASN A 11 -9.44 46.33 -4.80
N GLN A 12 -10.76 46.09 -4.86
CA GLN A 12 -11.29 44.79 -5.26
C GLN A 12 -10.99 44.62 -6.75
N ARG A 13 -9.80 44.09 -7.06
CA ARG A 13 -9.68 43.27 -8.25
C ARG A 13 -10.12 41.87 -7.84
N GLN A 14 -11.37 41.55 -8.17
CA GLN A 14 -11.79 40.17 -8.38
C GLN A 14 -10.98 39.65 -9.56
N ASP A 15 -9.78 39.17 -9.28
CA ASP A 15 -9.14 38.21 -10.15
C ASP A 15 -9.73 36.86 -9.74
N SER A 16 -10.75 36.42 -10.47
CA SER A 16 -11.27 35.07 -10.39
C SER A 16 -10.25 34.11 -10.99
N GLY A 17 -9.05 34.08 -10.41
CA GLY A 17 -8.09 33.02 -10.62
C GLY A 17 -8.58 31.82 -9.84
N LEU A 18 -8.92 30.75 -10.54
CA LEU A 18 -9.14 29.43 -9.96
C LEU A 18 -8.03 29.19 -8.93
N LYS A 19 -8.39 29.07 -7.65
CA LYS A 19 -7.46 28.48 -6.69
C LYS A 19 -7.35 27.03 -7.10
N ASP A 20 -6.23 26.70 -7.71
CA ASP A 20 -5.79 25.32 -7.85
C ASP A 20 -5.54 24.80 -6.43
N ILE A 21 -6.54 24.11 -5.88
CA ILE A 21 -6.48 23.36 -4.63
C ILE A 21 -6.48 21.88 -5.00
N THR A 22 -5.61 21.49 -5.92
CA THR A 22 -5.14 20.13 -5.96
C THR A 22 -3.87 20.13 -5.14
N GLU A 23 -4.00 19.92 -3.82
CA GLU A 23 -2.85 19.53 -3.02
C GLU A 23 -2.42 18.19 -3.62
N ILE A 24 -1.41 18.22 -4.49
CA ILE A 24 -0.82 17.00 -5.03
C ILE A 24 -0.09 16.41 -3.83
N THR A 25 -0.79 15.58 -3.06
CA THR A 25 -0.19 14.77 -2.01
C THR A 25 0.87 13.93 -2.71
N ALA A 26 2.14 14.24 -2.45
CA ALA A 26 3.24 13.49 -3.01
C ALA A 26 3.08 12.04 -2.56
N SER A 27 3.00 11.11 -3.51
CA SER A 27 2.87 9.70 -3.20
C SER A 27 4.13 9.23 -2.48
N TYR A 28 3.96 8.48 -1.39
CA TYR A 28 5.06 7.96 -0.58
C TYR A 28 4.89 6.47 -0.35
N PRO A 29 6.01 5.71 -0.32
CA PRO A 29 5.95 4.29 -0.05
C PRO A 29 5.63 4.05 1.43
N ILE A 30 4.87 2.98 1.72
CA ILE A 30 4.43 2.60 3.06
C ILE A 30 4.64 1.09 3.28
N HIS A 31 4.88 0.70 4.53
CA HIS A 31 4.95 -0.71 4.92
C HIS A 31 3.57 -1.38 4.88
N LEU A 32 3.54 -2.68 4.54
CA LEU A 32 2.31 -3.47 4.52
C LEU A 32 1.66 -3.50 5.92
N GLU A 33 2.48 -3.60 6.96
CA GLU A 33 2.07 -3.61 8.36
C GLU A 33 1.19 -2.41 8.71
N GLU A 34 1.63 -1.21 8.33
CA GLU A 34 0.88 0.03 8.57
C GLU A 34 -0.43 0.05 7.78
N VAL A 35 -0.43 -0.45 6.53
CA VAL A 35 -1.66 -0.57 5.74
C VAL A 35 -2.65 -1.56 6.36
N LEU A 36 -2.15 -2.68 6.89
CA LEU A 36 -2.97 -3.66 7.59
C LEU A 36 -3.58 -3.09 8.87
N GLU A 37 -2.87 -2.23 9.60
CA GLU A 37 -3.41 -1.50 10.76
C GLU A 37 -4.52 -0.54 10.32
N ILE A 38 -4.27 0.31 9.31
CA ILE A 38 -5.26 1.26 8.78
C ILE A 38 -6.52 0.54 8.29
N MET A 39 -6.35 -0.58 7.58
CA MET A 39 -7.45 -1.37 7.03
C MET A 39 -8.41 -1.92 8.10
N GLN A 40 -7.96 -2.14 9.34
CA GLN A 40 -8.81 -2.74 10.38
C GLN A 40 -10.01 -1.87 10.78
N ASP A 41 -9.87 -0.56 10.66
CA ASP A 41 -10.90 0.44 10.99
C ASP A 41 -11.83 0.77 9.82
N GLU A 42 -11.52 0.26 8.63
CA GLU A 42 -12.27 0.50 7.40
C GLU A 42 -13.53 -0.37 7.31
N LYS A 43 -14.49 0.10 6.49
CA LYS A 43 -15.77 -0.58 6.28
C LYS A 43 -16.02 -0.87 4.81
N ASP A 44 -16.62 -2.03 4.55
CA ASP A 44 -17.13 -2.36 3.22
C ASP A 44 -18.32 -1.49 2.81
N THR A 45 -18.77 -1.66 1.56
CA THR A 45 -19.91 -0.92 1.00
C THR A 45 -21.25 -1.22 1.69
N ALA A 46 -21.32 -2.30 2.48
CA ALA A 46 -22.47 -2.66 3.31
C ALA A 46 -22.31 -2.18 4.77
N GLY A 47 -21.24 -1.45 5.10
CA GLY A 47 -20.96 -0.92 6.43
C GLY A 47 -20.37 -1.92 7.43
N GLN A 48 -19.90 -3.08 6.97
CA GLN A 48 -19.23 -4.07 7.82
C GLN A 48 -17.73 -3.79 7.92
N ASN A 49 -17.16 -3.94 9.12
CA ASN A 49 -15.73 -3.76 9.32
C ASN A 49 -14.90 -4.80 8.53
N LEU A 50 -13.83 -4.34 7.90
CA LEU A 50 -12.90 -5.19 7.15
C LEU A 50 -12.11 -6.13 8.06
N SER A 51 -11.94 -5.81 9.35
CA SER A 51 -11.33 -6.71 10.36
C SER A 51 -12.06 -8.06 10.51
N GLY A 52 -13.30 -8.18 10.06
CA GLY A 52 -14.04 -9.44 10.01
C GLY A 52 -13.82 -10.28 8.74
N TYR A 53 -12.97 -9.82 7.82
CA TYR A 53 -12.61 -10.51 6.59
C TYR A 53 -11.31 -11.29 6.76
N SER A 54 -11.21 -12.41 6.05
CA SER A 54 -9.94 -13.13 5.88
C SER A 54 -9.16 -12.55 4.69
N ILE A 55 -7.84 -12.50 4.78
CA ILE A 55 -6.95 -12.06 3.70
C ILE A 55 -6.56 -13.26 2.85
N HIS A 56 -6.59 -13.14 1.53
CA HIS A 56 -6.29 -14.23 0.57
C HIS A 56 -5.26 -13.86 -0.47
N TYR A 57 -4.99 -12.57 -0.63
CA TYR A 57 -4.08 -12.01 -1.63
C TYR A 57 -3.49 -10.72 -1.09
N ILE A 58 -2.21 -10.49 -1.32
CA ILE A 58 -1.57 -9.20 -1.07
C ILE A 58 -0.65 -8.90 -2.26
N GLN A 59 -0.69 -7.67 -2.76
CA GLN A 59 0.25 -7.17 -3.75
C GLN A 59 0.76 -5.80 -3.33
N GLY A 60 2.07 -5.63 -3.34
CA GLY A 60 2.73 -4.33 -3.26
C GLY A 60 3.32 -3.98 -4.62
N ASP A 61 3.06 -2.77 -5.13
CA ASP A 61 3.64 -2.27 -6.37
C ASP A 61 4.70 -1.20 -6.12
N GLN A 62 5.73 -1.20 -6.96
CA GLN A 62 6.92 -0.35 -6.85
C GLN A 62 7.58 -0.48 -5.49
N VAL A 63 7.86 -1.73 -5.09
CA VAL A 63 8.42 -2.03 -3.78
C VAL A 63 9.88 -1.59 -3.72
N ASN A 64 10.28 -0.93 -2.64
CA ASN A 64 11.67 -0.55 -2.43
C ASN A 64 12.44 -1.60 -1.61
N VAL A 65 13.75 -1.36 -1.41
CA VAL A 65 14.63 -2.29 -0.66
C VAL A 65 14.29 -2.43 0.83
N ASN A 66 13.45 -1.54 1.38
CA ASN A 66 12.96 -1.65 2.75
C ASN A 66 11.67 -2.48 2.84
N GLY A 67 11.10 -2.90 1.71
CA GLY A 67 9.80 -3.59 1.67
C GLY A 67 8.60 -2.66 1.79
N GLU A 68 8.79 -1.37 1.56
CA GLU A 68 7.71 -0.39 1.44
C GLU A 68 7.23 -0.35 -0.03
N ALA A 69 5.92 -0.20 -0.25
CA ALA A 69 5.33 -0.11 -1.58
C ALA A 69 4.57 1.21 -1.74
N TYR A 70 4.52 1.74 -2.96
CA TYR A 70 3.72 2.93 -3.27
C TYR A 70 2.21 2.62 -3.27
N HIS A 71 1.86 1.38 -3.61
CA HIS A 71 0.48 0.90 -3.63
C HIS A 71 0.42 -0.47 -2.99
N TRP A 72 -0.59 -0.68 -2.14
CA TRP A 72 -0.94 -1.98 -1.61
C TRP A 72 -2.34 -2.37 -2.04
N MET A 73 -2.48 -3.57 -2.59
CA MET A 73 -3.76 -4.19 -2.91
C MET A 73 -3.93 -5.46 -2.09
N ILE A 74 -4.98 -5.51 -1.27
CA ILE A 74 -5.27 -6.60 -0.35
C ILE A 74 -6.60 -7.23 -0.72
N GLY A 75 -6.57 -8.51 -1.08
CA GLY A 75 -7.77 -9.30 -1.35
C GLY A 75 -8.36 -9.84 -0.07
N LEU A 76 -9.59 -9.42 0.23
CA LEU A 76 -10.36 -9.80 1.42
C LEU A 76 -11.58 -10.65 1.04
N LYS A 77 -11.92 -11.64 1.89
CA LYS A 77 -13.12 -12.48 1.75
C LYS A 77 -13.84 -12.74 3.07
N LYS A 78 -15.17 -12.64 3.04
CA LYS A 78 -16.08 -13.00 4.14
C LYS A 78 -17.34 -13.68 3.58
N GLY A 79 -17.45 -15.00 3.77
CA GLY A 79 -18.50 -15.79 3.15
C GLY A 79 -18.44 -15.70 1.62
N ALA A 80 -19.51 -15.17 1.00
CA ALA A 80 -19.57 -14.92 -0.44
C ALA A 80 -19.04 -13.53 -0.85
N SER A 81 -18.87 -12.60 0.10
CA SER A 81 -18.33 -11.27 -0.16
C SER A 81 -16.84 -11.35 -0.43
N LYS A 82 -16.38 -10.72 -1.52
CA LYS A 82 -14.98 -10.56 -1.88
C LYS A 82 -14.76 -9.10 -2.25
N VAL A 83 -13.73 -8.50 -1.69
CA VAL A 83 -13.36 -7.11 -1.97
C VAL A 83 -11.85 -7.00 -2.10
N PHE A 84 -11.39 -6.07 -2.94
CA PHE A 84 -10.03 -5.59 -2.91
C PHE A 84 -10.00 -4.26 -2.17
N TYR A 85 -9.19 -4.21 -1.12
CA TYR A 85 -8.79 -2.97 -0.47
C TYR A 85 -7.53 -2.46 -1.16
N TYR A 86 -7.58 -1.24 -1.67
CA TYR A 86 -6.45 -0.58 -2.31
C TYR A 86 -6.05 0.64 -1.48
N TYR A 87 -4.77 0.75 -1.16
CA TYR A 87 -4.20 1.85 -0.39
C TYR A 87 -3.07 2.52 -1.17
N GLU A 88 -3.13 3.85 -1.23
CA GLU A 88 -2.12 4.69 -1.84
C GLU A 88 -2.02 6.01 -1.07
N SER A 89 -0.89 6.22 -0.40
CA SER A 89 -0.46 7.55 0.11
C SER A 89 -1.49 8.29 0.98
N GLY A 90 -2.17 7.57 1.88
CA GLY A 90 -3.17 8.15 2.79
C GLY A 90 -4.61 8.03 2.29
N GLU A 91 -4.82 7.60 1.04
CA GLU A 91 -6.14 7.32 0.50
C GLU A 91 -6.37 5.82 0.39
N SER A 92 -7.60 5.41 0.69
CA SER A 92 -8.05 4.03 0.56
C SER A 92 -9.26 3.96 -0.37
N SER A 93 -9.38 2.85 -1.08
CA SER A 93 -10.57 2.55 -1.87
C SER A 93 -10.90 1.06 -1.81
N LEU A 94 -12.18 0.75 -2.03
CA LEU A 94 -12.69 -0.61 -1.98
C LEU A 94 -13.37 -0.97 -3.29
N LEU A 95 -12.95 -2.10 -3.86
CA LEU A 95 -13.52 -2.65 -5.08
C LEU A 95 -14.19 -3.99 -4.76
N SER A 96 -15.51 -4.07 -4.95
CA SER A 96 -16.21 -5.36 -4.90
C SER A 96 -15.77 -6.26 -6.05
N TRP A 97 -15.48 -7.54 -5.75
CA TRP A 97 -14.94 -8.48 -6.71
C TRP A 97 -15.87 -9.68 -6.92
N SER A 98 -16.26 -9.93 -8.17
CA SER A 98 -17.18 -11.02 -8.51
C SER A 98 -16.49 -12.24 -9.13
N ALA A 99 -15.26 -12.08 -9.60
CA ALA A 99 -14.55 -13.14 -10.33
C ALA A 99 -13.93 -14.20 -9.40
N TRP A 100 -13.10 -15.06 -9.99
CA TRP A 100 -12.28 -16.00 -9.24
C TRP A 100 -11.43 -15.27 -8.20
N PHE A 101 -11.18 -15.96 -7.09
CA PHE A 101 -10.46 -15.45 -5.94
C PHE A 101 -9.68 -16.61 -5.33
N PRO A 102 -8.46 -16.39 -4.80
CA PRO A 102 -7.77 -17.42 -4.04
C PRO A 102 -8.66 -17.90 -2.89
N GLN A 103 -8.63 -19.21 -2.61
CA GLN A 103 -9.53 -19.81 -1.61
C GLN A 103 -8.90 -19.96 -0.24
N ASP A 104 -7.58 -20.12 -0.22
CA ASP A 104 -6.83 -20.37 1.01
C ASP A 104 -6.43 -19.02 1.62
N PRO A 105 -6.79 -18.77 2.89
CA PRO A 105 -6.42 -17.54 3.55
C PRO A 105 -4.91 -17.52 3.83
N ILE A 106 -4.36 -16.30 3.85
CA ILE A 106 -3.01 -16.01 4.33
C ILE A 106 -3.08 -15.85 5.84
N ASP A 107 -2.35 -16.68 6.58
CA ASP A 107 -2.17 -16.52 8.02
C ASP A 107 -0.98 -15.58 8.28
N LEU A 108 -1.28 -14.31 8.57
CA LEU A 108 -0.29 -13.27 8.84
C LEU A 108 0.64 -13.61 10.03
N ASN A 109 0.27 -14.52 10.92
CA ASN A 109 1.12 -14.95 12.03
C ASN A 109 2.18 -15.97 11.60
N LEU A 110 2.01 -16.58 10.44
CA LEU A 110 2.92 -17.60 9.91
C LEU A 110 3.76 -17.08 8.76
N VAL A 111 3.38 -15.97 8.14
CA VAL A 111 4.10 -15.36 7.04
C VAL A 111 5.00 -14.21 7.48
N MET A 112 6.16 -14.14 6.83
CA MET A 112 7.14 -13.09 6.93
C MET A 112 6.64 -11.85 6.21
N MET A 113 6.81 -10.67 6.81
CA MET A 113 6.46 -9.41 6.14
C MET A 113 7.46 -9.07 5.01
N PRO A 114 7.07 -8.27 4.00
CA PRO A 114 7.92 -7.95 2.86
C PRO A 114 9.29 -7.36 3.24
N SER A 115 9.33 -6.50 4.26
CA SER A 115 10.54 -5.91 4.83
C SER A 115 11.53 -6.99 5.32
N CYS A 116 11.01 -7.99 6.02
CA CYS A 116 11.78 -9.11 6.53
C CYS A 116 12.22 -10.06 5.40
N LEU A 117 11.37 -10.32 4.41
CA LEU A 117 11.73 -11.14 3.25
C LEU A 117 12.93 -10.55 2.51
N ILE A 118 12.87 -9.27 2.16
CA ILE A 118 13.91 -8.60 1.37
C ILE A 118 15.24 -8.54 2.15
N SER A 119 15.18 -8.27 3.45
CA SER A 119 16.39 -8.19 4.29
C SER A 119 17.04 -9.55 4.55
N THR A 120 16.27 -10.65 4.53
CA THR A 120 16.77 -12.00 4.85
C THR A 120 17.14 -12.84 3.64
N GLU A 121 16.66 -12.49 2.44
CA GLU A 121 16.90 -13.24 1.20
C GLU A 121 18.02 -12.60 0.35
N PRO A 122 19.26 -13.12 0.38
CA PRO A 122 20.40 -12.47 -0.28
C PRO A 122 20.28 -12.44 -1.81
N SER A 123 19.51 -13.34 -2.40
CA SER A 123 19.23 -13.37 -3.83
C SER A 123 18.44 -12.16 -4.29
N ILE A 124 17.47 -11.67 -3.51
CA ILE A 124 16.73 -10.44 -3.83
C ILE A 124 17.71 -9.27 -3.89
N ASN A 125 18.53 -9.10 -2.85
CA ASN A 125 19.53 -8.03 -2.80
C ASN A 125 20.53 -8.11 -3.97
N SER A 126 20.96 -9.31 -4.34
CA SER A 126 21.85 -9.50 -5.49
C SER A 126 21.21 -9.10 -6.82
N LEU A 127 19.91 -9.40 -7.00
CA LEU A 127 19.16 -9.07 -8.22
C LEU A 127 18.88 -7.57 -8.35
N VAL A 128 18.73 -6.86 -7.22
CA VAL A 128 18.49 -5.42 -7.17
C VAL A 128 19.80 -4.62 -7.27
N ALA A 129 20.91 -5.12 -6.72
CA ALA A 129 22.22 -4.45 -6.75
C ALA A 129 22.72 -4.12 -8.17
N ASP A 130 22.39 -4.95 -9.16
CA ASP A 130 22.77 -4.75 -10.56
C ASP A 130 21.75 -3.90 -11.35
N GLN A 131 21.36 -2.74 -10.80
CA GLN A 131 20.37 -1.81 -11.39
C GLN A 131 18.95 -2.41 -11.58
N GLY A 132 18.65 -3.51 -10.88
CA GLY A 132 17.29 -4.05 -10.83
C GLY A 132 16.43 -3.23 -9.88
N ASN A 133 15.13 -3.19 -10.11
CA ASN A 133 14.15 -2.65 -9.16
C ASN A 133 13.08 -3.69 -8.88
N ILE A 134 12.60 -3.76 -7.63
CA ILE A 134 11.48 -4.64 -7.30
C ILE A 134 10.20 -3.97 -7.83
N LYS A 135 9.67 -4.52 -8.93
CA LYS A 135 8.49 -3.97 -9.58
C LYS A 135 7.23 -4.21 -8.77
N SER A 136 7.11 -5.43 -8.25
CA SER A 136 6.02 -5.79 -7.35
C SER A 136 6.38 -7.03 -6.54
N ILE A 137 5.68 -7.19 -5.42
CA ILE A 137 5.67 -8.41 -4.61
C ILE A 137 4.23 -8.87 -4.50
N ILE A 138 3.97 -10.14 -4.76
CA ILE A 138 2.65 -10.76 -4.64
C ILE A 138 2.75 -11.88 -3.61
N LEU A 139 1.87 -11.89 -2.62
CA LEU A 139 1.70 -12.98 -1.66
C LEU A 139 0.39 -13.70 -1.92
N GLU A 140 0.51 -14.99 -2.20
CA GLU A 140 -0.62 -15.91 -2.26
C GLU A 140 -0.29 -17.13 -1.39
N LYS A 141 -1.21 -17.47 -0.48
CA LYS A 141 -1.02 -18.55 0.51
C LYS A 141 0.24 -18.36 1.36
N THR A 142 1.33 -19.04 0.99
CA THR A 142 2.62 -19.05 1.69
C THR A 142 3.77 -18.82 0.71
N THR A 143 3.51 -18.23 -0.45
CA THR A 143 4.52 -17.98 -1.49
C THR A 143 4.50 -16.52 -1.88
N TYR A 144 5.67 -15.90 -1.77
CA TYR A 144 5.94 -14.61 -2.39
C TYR A 144 6.41 -14.82 -3.82
N THR A 145 5.78 -14.14 -4.77
CA THR A 145 6.33 -13.91 -6.10
C THR A 145 6.91 -12.50 -6.14
N VAL A 146 8.22 -12.39 -6.30
CA VAL A 146 8.94 -11.11 -6.39
C VAL A 146 9.25 -10.86 -7.86
N ASN A 147 8.69 -9.79 -8.42
CA ASN A 147 8.92 -9.38 -9.79
C ASN A 147 10.00 -8.31 -9.82
N ILE A 148 11.07 -8.55 -10.57
CA ILE A 148 12.24 -7.68 -10.66
C ILE A 148 12.37 -7.18 -12.09
N GLU A 149 12.36 -5.86 -12.24
CA GLU A 149 12.55 -5.17 -13.50
C GLU A 149 14.03 -4.77 -13.65
N LYS A 150 14.66 -5.22 -14.75
CA LYS A 150 16.02 -4.85 -15.13
C LYS A 150 16.07 -4.64 -16.64
N GLU A 151 16.55 -3.46 -17.06
CA GLU A 151 16.65 -3.09 -18.48
C GLU A 151 15.33 -3.24 -19.26
N GLY A 152 14.19 -3.01 -18.59
CA GLY A 152 12.85 -3.17 -19.16
C GLY A 152 12.36 -4.61 -19.28
N MET A 153 13.13 -5.60 -18.83
CA MET A 153 12.70 -6.99 -18.70
C MET A 153 12.26 -7.28 -17.27
N ILE A 154 11.14 -7.99 -17.13
CA ILE A 154 10.64 -8.45 -15.83
C ILE A 154 10.99 -9.93 -15.68
N SER A 155 11.66 -10.27 -14.59
CA SER A 155 11.83 -11.64 -14.13
C SER A 155 11.07 -11.86 -12.83
N SER A 156 10.55 -13.07 -12.62
CA SER A 156 9.81 -13.45 -11.42
C SER A 156 10.57 -14.51 -10.66
N VAL A 157 10.69 -14.33 -9.35
CA VAL A 157 11.33 -15.30 -8.45
C VAL A 157 10.40 -15.60 -7.29
N GLU A 158 10.25 -16.88 -6.97
CA GLU A 158 9.38 -17.33 -5.89
C GLU A 158 10.17 -17.59 -4.61
N TYR A 159 9.60 -17.16 -3.48
CA TYR A 159 10.12 -17.36 -2.14
C TYR A 159 9.04 -17.94 -1.24
N ASN A 160 9.46 -18.79 -0.31
CA ASN A 160 8.55 -19.27 0.73
C ASN A 160 8.34 -18.14 1.75
N ALA A 161 7.07 -17.78 1.98
CA ALA A 161 6.71 -16.71 2.88
C ALA A 161 6.72 -17.12 4.36
N LEU A 162 6.86 -18.40 4.71
CA LEU A 162 6.81 -18.83 6.11
C LEU A 162 7.98 -18.25 6.92
N ILE A 163 7.70 -17.86 8.16
CA ILE A 163 8.71 -17.34 9.09
C ILE A 163 9.82 -18.38 9.31
N ARG A 164 11.09 -17.97 9.12
CA ARG A 164 12.28 -18.84 9.20
C ARG A 164 13.31 -18.42 10.26
N GLY A 165 12.88 -17.70 11.29
CA GLY A 165 13.74 -17.13 12.33
C GLY A 165 13.26 -15.75 12.75
N PRO A 166 13.98 -15.04 13.63
CA PRO A 166 13.57 -13.71 14.04
C PRO A 166 13.68 -12.74 12.85
N CYS A 167 12.54 -12.20 12.42
CA CYS A 167 12.53 -10.89 11.79
C CYS A 167 13.00 -9.85 12.81
N PRO A 168 13.71 -8.78 12.40
CA PRO A 168 13.97 -7.67 13.31
C PRO A 168 12.64 -7.19 13.88
N THR A 169 12.52 -7.20 15.21
CA THR A 169 11.28 -6.88 15.91
C THR A 169 10.95 -5.41 15.68
N ILE A 170 10.09 -5.11 14.72
CA ILE A 170 9.25 -3.92 14.80
C ILE A 170 8.14 -4.31 15.76
N THR A 171 8.19 -3.81 16.99
CA THR A 171 7.14 -4.01 17.99
C THR A 171 5.86 -3.34 17.51
N MET A 172 4.97 -4.10 16.87
CA MET A 172 3.56 -3.74 16.78
C MET A 172 2.88 -4.14 18.09
N SER A 173 2.26 -3.17 18.77
CA SER A 173 1.39 -3.44 19.91
C SER A 173 0.00 -3.70 19.34
N ILE A 174 -0.41 -4.98 19.34
CA ILE A 174 -1.80 -5.42 19.07
C ILE A 174 -2.67 -5.04 20.28
#